data_AF-A0A955BQY8-F1
#
_entry.id   AF-A0A955BQY8-F1
#
_cell.length_a   1.000
_cell.length_b   1.000
_cell.length_c   1.000
_cell.angle_alpha   90.00
_cell.angle_beta   90.00
_cell.angle_gamma   90.00
#
_symmetry.space_group_name_H-M   'P 1'
#
loop_
_entity.id
_entity.type
_entity.pdbx_description
1 polymer ?
#
loop_
_entity_poly.entity_id
_entity_poly.type
_entity_poly.pdbx_seq_one_letter_code
_entity_poly.pdbx_strand_id
1 'polypeptide(L)'
;MTRRLLIGAATAMAMAANSWAGLTHLYTFNDGTANDSVGAANGTLFGGATVSGGELVLPGGLTNVTVSSADNVGPYASLDAGAIAVNTYSALTLELWLKSAPANTSPDALFTMAAVLGRHTTYTADPVVGNEAPWSGHQYIMLQPTRNNNPAAMRVAITNDRLEAETGVNGSANLADDQLHQMVATVDATNITFYLDGILQGTAPLGTNSLAQLSNEVAYLGRSVYSDPFFAGTIDEFAIYDNALTASEVTARYNTGPDGTGSPGVVTLTIDRDTGSMTLSKMGAPYDMFRYTINSASGTLDPAQWQTIADNADSDNGGSFDNDDVWTIQSSTSFSLSEEELVDGGGDNGGLLGTGGTESLVLSTAGGWVKSYKEDVTMSLGILVNGSEVTTPVSVVYTGNGDQPFARSDFNFDGSINGTDYEILRANQFVTLTETTAVASYAKGDVNGDLRNDVNDFRLFKADYIAANGPGSFAALVGVPEPSTILLALGGLAGIAALRRQR
;
A
#
# COMPACT_ATOMS: atom_id res chain seq x y z
N MET A 1 -7.16 8.17 -64.39
CA MET A 1 -6.06 8.44 -63.44
C MET A 1 -6.59 9.35 -62.35
N THR A 2 -6.95 8.79 -61.20
CA THR A 2 -7.34 9.59 -60.03
C THR A 2 -6.94 8.80 -58.79
N ARG A 3 -5.70 9.02 -58.34
CA ARG A 3 -5.20 8.50 -57.07
C ARG A 3 -5.96 9.19 -55.95
N ARG A 4 -6.77 8.43 -55.19
CA ARG A 4 -7.33 8.88 -53.92
C ARG A 4 -6.24 8.72 -52.86
N LEU A 5 -5.81 9.85 -52.31
CA LEU A 5 -4.89 9.97 -51.19
C LEU A 5 -5.66 9.55 -49.92
N LEU A 6 -5.26 8.46 -49.28
CA LEU A 6 -5.68 8.16 -47.91
C LEU A 6 -4.94 9.13 -46.98
N ILE A 7 -5.68 10.02 -46.31
CA ILE A 7 -5.18 10.76 -45.16
C ILE A 7 -5.40 9.83 -43.96
N GLY A 8 -4.32 9.24 -43.45
CA GLY A 8 -4.32 8.54 -42.17
C GLY A 8 -4.52 9.55 -41.06
N ALA A 9 -5.64 9.42 -40.34
CA ALA A 9 -5.83 10.11 -39.07
C ALA A 9 -4.91 9.43 -38.04
N ALA A 10 -3.85 10.13 -37.64
CA ALA A 10 -3.11 9.77 -36.44
C ALA A 10 -4.00 10.12 -35.24
N THR A 11 -4.65 9.12 -34.65
CA THR A 11 -5.27 9.22 -33.34
C THR A 11 -4.15 9.33 -32.31
N ALA A 12 -3.98 10.54 -31.75
CA ALA A 12 -3.24 10.73 -30.51
C ALA A 12 -3.97 9.94 -29.41
N MET A 13 -3.34 8.90 -28.88
CA MET A 13 -3.75 8.27 -27.63
C MET A 13 -3.51 9.30 -26.52
N ALA A 14 -4.59 9.90 -26.01
CA ALA A 14 -4.54 10.60 -24.74
C ALA A 14 -4.34 9.55 -23.65
N MET A 15 -3.18 9.58 -22.98
CA MET A 15 -2.92 8.76 -21.80
C MET A 15 -3.91 9.14 -20.70
N ALA A 16 -4.53 8.15 -20.06
CA ALA A 16 -5.38 8.36 -18.91
C ALA A 16 -4.52 8.87 -17.74
N ALA A 17 -4.83 10.05 -17.22
CA ALA A 17 -4.16 10.58 -16.04
C ALA A 17 -4.55 9.74 -14.81
N ASN A 18 -3.55 9.12 -14.18
CA ASN A 18 -3.69 8.47 -12.87
C ASN A 18 -4.06 9.54 -11.83
N SER A 19 -5.33 9.66 -11.46
CA SER A 19 -5.77 10.66 -10.48
C SER A 19 -5.62 10.14 -9.06
N TRP A 20 -4.37 9.93 -8.62
CA TRP A 20 -4.07 9.86 -7.19
C TRP A 20 -4.18 11.28 -6.63
N ALA A 21 -4.98 11.45 -5.57
CA ALA A 21 -5.13 12.76 -4.94
C ALA A 21 -3.75 13.28 -4.50
N GLY A 22 -3.39 14.50 -4.93
CA GLY A 22 -2.15 15.18 -4.58
C GLY A 22 -0.95 14.90 -5.48
N LEU A 23 -1.06 14.12 -6.56
CA LEU A 23 0.02 13.97 -7.53
C LEU A 23 0.29 15.31 -8.25
N THR A 24 1.53 15.81 -8.18
CA THR A 24 1.93 17.12 -8.74
C THR A 24 2.95 17.03 -9.86
N HIS A 25 3.85 16.04 -9.81
CA HIS A 25 4.86 15.81 -10.83
C HIS A 25 5.03 14.30 -11.05
N LEU A 26 5.21 13.90 -12.31
CA LEU A 26 5.37 12.50 -12.69
C LEU A 26 6.33 12.35 -13.87
N TYR A 27 7.43 11.63 -13.65
CA TYR A 27 8.45 11.35 -14.64
C TYR A 27 8.43 9.86 -14.96
N THR A 28 7.85 9.52 -16.11
CA THR A 28 7.60 8.13 -16.54
C THR A 28 8.70 7.59 -17.45
N PHE A 29 9.46 8.47 -18.10
CA PHE A 29 10.50 8.16 -19.11
C PHE A 29 10.04 7.33 -20.34
N ASN A 30 8.78 6.87 -20.36
CA ASN A 30 8.16 6.08 -21.43
C ASN A 30 8.11 6.78 -22.78
N ASP A 31 8.09 8.11 -22.80
CA ASP A 31 8.11 8.90 -24.04
C ASP A 31 9.52 9.10 -24.61
N GLY A 32 10.54 8.48 -23.97
CA GLY A 32 11.93 8.63 -24.36
C GLY A 32 12.58 9.91 -23.84
N THR A 33 11.93 10.65 -22.94
CA THR A 33 12.38 11.93 -22.42
C THR A 33 12.36 11.97 -20.90
N ALA A 34 12.98 12.99 -20.30
CA ALA A 34 12.87 13.25 -18.86
C ALA A 34 11.78 14.30 -18.56
N ASN A 35 10.72 14.34 -19.36
CA ASN A 35 9.65 15.32 -19.18
C ASN A 35 8.76 14.96 -17.97
N ASP A 36 8.24 16.01 -17.35
CA ASP A 36 7.21 15.92 -16.34
C ASP A 36 5.86 15.81 -17.05
N SER A 37 5.19 14.67 -16.88
CA SER A 37 3.93 14.33 -17.56
C SER A 37 2.69 14.90 -16.88
N VAL A 38 2.82 15.36 -15.63
CA VAL A 38 1.72 15.94 -14.83
C VAL A 38 1.92 17.45 -14.62
N GLY A 39 3.13 17.85 -14.24
CA GLY A 39 3.50 19.24 -14.07
C GLY A 39 4.23 19.82 -15.29
N ALA A 40 5.03 20.85 -15.04
CA ALA A 40 5.85 21.50 -16.07
C ALA A 40 7.35 21.44 -15.76
N ALA A 41 7.76 20.71 -14.71
CA ALA A 41 9.11 20.72 -14.18
C ALA A 41 10.02 19.72 -14.93
N ASN A 42 10.12 19.87 -16.25
CA ASN A 42 10.85 18.94 -17.11
C ASN A 42 12.34 18.79 -16.71
N GLY A 43 12.84 17.57 -16.84
CA GLY A 43 14.22 17.21 -16.56
C GLY A 43 15.18 17.48 -17.73
N THR A 44 16.44 17.75 -17.39
CA THR A 44 17.58 17.85 -18.31
C THR A 44 18.62 16.80 -17.96
N LEU A 45 19.11 16.06 -18.95
CA LEU A 45 20.10 14.98 -18.76
C LEU A 45 21.54 15.48 -18.90
N PHE A 46 22.43 14.99 -18.04
CA PHE A 46 23.84 15.37 -18.00
C PHE A 46 24.78 14.17 -18.01
N GLY A 47 26.02 14.40 -18.45
CA GLY A 47 27.19 13.53 -18.21
C GLY A 47 27.03 12.05 -18.53
N GLY A 48 26.22 11.72 -19.54
CA GLY A 48 26.00 10.34 -20.01
C GLY A 48 24.71 9.69 -19.51
N ALA A 49 23.88 10.39 -18.73
CA ALA A 49 22.51 9.95 -18.47
C ALA A 49 21.70 9.96 -19.77
N THR A 50 20.90 8.91 -19.97
CA THR A 50 20.05 8.76 -21.15
C THR A 50 18.70 8.22 -20.73
N VAL A 51 17.65 8.50 -21.50
CA VAL A 51 16.38 7.77 -21.39
C VAL A 51 16.35 6.71 -22.49
N SER A 52 16.12 5.46 -22.11
CA SER A 52 16.08 4.32 -23.02
C SER A 52 15.20 3.22 -22.44
N GLY A 53 14.33 2.65 -23.28
CA GLY A 53 13.49 1.51 -22.87
C GLY A 53 12.43 1.84 -21.83
N GLY A 54 12.02 3.11 -21.71
CA GLY A 54 11.09 3.56 -20.68
C GLY A 54 11.75 3.89 -19.34
N GLU A 55 13.08 3.87 -19.27
CA GLU A 55 13.81 4.12 -18.02
C GLU A 55 14.83 5.26 -18.20
N LEU A 56 15.05 6.03 -17.12
CA LEU A 56 16.24 6.86 -16.98
C LEU A 56 17.43 5.96 -16.62
N VAL A 57 18.37 5.85 -17.54
CA VAL A 57 19.59 5.05 -17.40
C VAL A 57 20.73 5.90 -16.85
N LEU A 58 21.29 5.46 -15.73
CA LEU A 58 22.35 6.14 -14.99
C LEU A 58 23.58 5.22 -14.88
N PRO A 59 24.61 5.43 -15.71
CA PRO A 59 25.84 4.61 -15.69
C PRO A 59 26.65 4.67 -14.39
N GLY A 60 26.31 5.57 -13.47
CA GLY A 60 27.06 5.84 -12.25
C GLY A 60 28.44 6.43 -12.51
N GLY A 61 29.30 6.38 -11.49
CA GLY A 61 30.67 6.85 -11.55
C GLY A 61 31.07 7.65 -10.32
N LEU A 62 32.37 7.87 -10.16
CA LEU A 62 32.89 8.70 -9.08
C LEU A 62 32.77 10.17 -9.44
N THR A 63 32.52 11.00 -8.43
CA THR A 63 32.68 12.44 -8.55
C THR A 63 34.17 12.73 -8.77
N ASN A 64 34.51 13.32 -9.92
CA ASN A 64 35.91 13.62 -10.20
C ASN A 64 36.29 14.94 -9.53
N VAL A 65 36.62 14.88 -8.24
CA VAL A 65 36.95 16.04 -7.39
C VAL A 65 38.30 16.69 -7.76
N THR A 66 39.05 16.17 -8.74
CA THR A 66 40.34 16.76 -9.16
C THR A 66 40.22 17.88 -10.20
N VAL A 67 39.03 18.18 -10.73
CA VAL A 67 38.83 19.29 -11.66
C VAL A 67 38.20 20.48 -10.94
N SER A 68 38.93 21.60 -10.96
CA SER A 68 38.51 22.95 -10.58
C SER A 68 37.46 23.56 -11.52
N SER A 69 36.70 22.74 -12.25
CA SER A 69 35.57 23.20 -13.06
C SER A 69 34.29 23.15 -12.23
N ALA A 70 33.46 24.18 -12.40
CA ALA A 70 32.13 24.31 -11.80
C ALA A 70 31.19 23.13 -12.12
N ASP A 71 31.56 22.28 -13.08
CA ASP A 71 30.79 21.13 -13.51
C ASP A 71 31.44 19.84 -13.00
N ASN A 72 30.86 19.26 -11.95
CA ASN A 72 31.11 17.87 -11.57
C ASN A 72 30.48 16.98 -12.66
N VAL A 73 31.29 16.61 -13.65
CA VAL A 73 30.89 15.90 -14.87
C VAL A 73 30.58 14.43 -14.56
N GLY A 74 29.30 14.07 -14.46
CA GLY A 74 28.86 12.68 -14.34
C GLY A 74 27.38 12.53 -14.69
N PRO A 75 26.86 11.30 -14.75
CA PRO A 75 25.53 11.02 -15.26
C PRO A 75 24.45 11.31 -14.22
N TYR A 76 23.54 12.25 -14.52
CA TYR A 76 22.36 12.54 -13.70
C TYR A 76 21.29 13.27 -14.51
N ALA A 77 20.08 13.35 -13.97
CA ALA A 77 19.05 14.27 -14.46
C ALA A 77 18.85 15.42 -13.47
N SER A 78 18.70 16.64 -13.98
CA SER A 78 18.31 17.82 -13.21
C SER A 78 16.88 18.20 -13.54
N LEU A 79 16.02 18.27 -12.52
CA LEU A 79 14.63 18.72 -12.63
C LEU A 79 14.54 20.22 -12.31
N ASP A 80 13.47 20.89 -12.73
CA ASP A 80 13.22 22.28 -12.38
C ASP A 80 12.71 22.39 -10.93
N ALA A 81 13.65 22.45 -9.99
CA ALA A 81 13.36 22.57 -8.56
C ALA A 81 12.55 23.83 -8.21
N GLY A 82 12.73 24.91 -8.96
CA GLY A 82 12.00 26.15 -8.79
C GLY A 82 10.53 26.00 -9.18
N ALA A 83 10.24 25.22 -10.23
CA ALA A 83 8.87 24.88 -10.63
C ALA A 83 8.22 23.86 -9.69
N ILE A 84 8.98 22.88 -9.17
CA ILE A 84 8.48 21.91 -8.17
C ILE A 84 8.13 22.62 -6.87
N ALA A 85 8.97 23.58 -6.44
CA ALA A 85 8.72 24.42 -5.28
C ALA A 85 8.31 23.67 -4.01
N VAL A 86 9.01 22.58 -3.69
CA VAL A 86 8.63 21.64 -2.61
C VAL A 86 8.47 22.30 -1.23
N ASN A 87 9.17 23.41 -1.00
CA ASN A 87 9.04 24.19 0.23
C ASN A 87 7.67 24.87 0.41
N THR A 88 6.82 24.89 -0.62
CA THR A 88 5.46 25.42 -0.54
C THR A 88 4.44 24.38 -0.10
N TYR A 89 4.81 23.10 -0.05
CA TYR A 89 3.90 22.01 0.24
C TYR A 89 3.66 21.87 1.75
N SER A 90 2.43 21.54 2.15
CA SER A 90 2.07 21.27 3.54
C SER A 90 2.40 19.85 4.00
N ALA A 91 2.52 18.93 3.06
CA ALA A 91 2.98 17.56 3.22
C ALA A 91 3.61 17.11 1.89
N LEU A 92 4.37 16.02 1.88
CA LEU A 92 5.11 15.59 0.71
C LEU A 92 5.16 14.06 0.65
N THR A 93 5.06 13.52 -0.56
CA THR A 93 5.54 12.17 -0.86
C THR A 93 6.50 12.22 -2.03
N LEU A 94 7.66 11.57 -1.87
CA LEU A 94 8.58 11.24 -2.95
C LEU A 94 8.52 9.73 -3.16
N GLU A 95 8.09 9.29 -4.33
CA GLU A 95 8.05 7.88 -4.73
C GLU A 95 9.02 7.66 -5.90
N LEU A 96 9.87 6.64 -5.79
CA LEU A 96 10.89 6.31 -6.76
C LEU A 96 10.91 4.81 -7.03
N TRP A 97 10.75 4.43 -8.29
CA TRP A 97 10.93 3.07 -8.78
C TRP A 97 12.32 2.94 -9.42
N LEU A 98 13.17 2.07 -8.88
CA LEU A 98 14.55 1.95 -9.33
C LEU A 98 15.07 0.51 -9.37
N LYS A 99 16.04 0.26 -10.24
CA LYS A 99 16.97 -0.87 -10.17
C LYS A 99 18.34 -0.33 -9.82
N SER A 100 18.92 -0.77 -8.69
CA SER A 100 20.32 -0.43 -8.41
C SER A 100 21.22 -1.46 -9.07
N ALA A 101 22.26 -0.99 -9.75
CA ALA A 101 23.25 -1.88 -10.34
C ALA A 101 23.84 -2.79 -9.25
N PRO A 102 24.07 -4.09 -9.53
CA PRO A 102 24.73 -5.00 -8.61
C PRO A 102 25.98 -4.35 -8.05
N ALA A 103 26.15 -4.41 -6.73
CA ALA A 103 27.24 -3.73 -6.06
C ALA A 103 28.55 -4.14 -6.74
N ASN A 104 29.18 -3.21 -7.45
CA ASN A 104 30.60 -3.41 -7.73
C ASN A 104 31.24 -3.48 -6.34
N THR A 105 32.16 -4.41 -6.17
CA THR A 105 32.85 -4.66 -4.90
C THR A 105 33.79 -3.51 -4.49
N SER A 106 33.61 -2.29 -5.03
CA SER A 106 34.41 -1.14 -4.67
C SER A 106 33.92 -0.51 -3.37
N PRO A 107 34.83 -0.23 -2.41
CA PRO A 107 34.56 0.64 -1.28
C PRO A 107 34.30 2.11 -1.68
N ASP A 108 34.09 2.42 -2.97
CA ASP A 108 33.66 3.73 -3.45
C ASP A 108 32.13 3.82 -3.67
N ALA A 109 31.35 2.74 -3.53
CA ALA A 109 29.89 2.75 -3.72
C ALA A 109 29.08 3.11 -2.45
N LEU A 110 29.70 3.79 -1.49
CA LEU A 110 29.26 3.77 -0.08
C LEU A 110 28.09 4.70 0.25
N PHE A 111 27.88 5.75 -0.53
CA PHE A 111 26.80 6.72 -0.36
C PHE A 111 26.38 7.22 -1.74
N THR A 112 25.13 7.01 -2.12
CA THR A 112 24.58 7.58 -3.36
C THR A 112 23.19 8.13 -3.08
N MET A 113 22.81 9.22 -3.76
CA MET A 113 21.43 9.71 -3.75
C MET A 113 20.82 9.40 -5.12
N ALA A 114 19.75 8.61 -5.13
CA ALA A 114 19.00 8.38 -6.36
C ALA A 114 18.01 9.51 -6.63
N ALA A 115 17.50 10.15 -5.59
CA ALA A 115 16.77 11.42 -5.71
C ALA A 115 17.10 12.36 -4.54
N VAL A 116 17.23 13.65 -4.82
CA VAL A 116 17.43 14.70 -3.82
C VAL A 116 16.85 16.02 -4.28
N LEU A 117 16.18 16.75 -3.39
CA LEU A 117 15.75 18.13 -3.57
C LEU A 117 16.37 18.98 -2.47
N GLY A 118 17.02 20.09 -2.80
CA GLY A 118 17.68 20.96 -1.82
C GLY A 118 18.66 21.95 -2.43
N ARG A 119 19.85 22.11 -1.81
CA ARG A 119 20.96 22.89 -2.37
C ARG A 119 22.33 22.35 -1.98
N HIS A 120 23.37 22.87 -2.62
CA HIS A 120 24.75 22.64 -2.23
C HIS A 120 25.60 23.89 -2.45
N THR A 121 26.69 24.04 -1.69
CA THR A 121 27.68 25.09 -1.97
C THR A 121 28.39 24.82 -3.30
N THR A 122 28.80 25.86 -4.01
CA THR A 122 29.59 25.75 -5.25
C THR A 122 31.07 26.11 -4.98
N TYR A 123 31.92 26.01 -6.00
CA TYR A 123 33.34 26.42 -5.91
C TYR A 123 33.54 27.93 -5.67
N THR A 124 32.50 28.74 -5.85
CA THR A 124 32.50 30.16 -5.47
C THR A 124 31.88 30.32 -4.09
N ALA A 125 32.38 31.27 -3.28
CA ALA A 125 31.88 31.55 -1.94
C ALA A 125 30.34 31.64 -1.91
N ASP A 126 29.70 30.84 -1.05
CA ASP A 126 28.25 30.82 -0.89
C ASP A 126 27.81 32.10 -0.15
N PRO A 127 26.95 32.93 -0.75
CA PRO A 127 26.53 34.21 -0.15
C PRO A 127 25.66 34.06 1.10
N VAL A 128 25.12 32.86 1.37
CA VAL A 128 24.23 32.54 2.49
C VAL A 128 24.98 31.97 3.69
N VAL A 129 26.01 31.13 3.47
CA VAL A 129 26.72 30.40 4.55
C VAL A 129 28.23 30.69 4.67
N GLY A 130 28.84 31.44 3.75
CA GLY A 130 30.24 31.90 3.87
C GLY A 130 31.29 30.94 3.27
N ASN A 131 32.50 30.90 3.86
CA ASN A 131 33.62 30.07 3.38
C ASN A 131 33.46 28.61 3.83
N GLU A 132 32.64 27.87 3.09
CA GLU A 132 32.40 26.45 3.31
C GLU A 132 33.03 25.62 2.20
N ALA A 133 33.30 24.35 2.47
CA ALA A 133 33.83 23.46 1.44
C ALA A 133 32.83 23.37 0.27
N PRO A 134 33.28 23.36 -1.00
CA PRO A 134 32.39 23.20 -2.14
C PRO A 134 31.67 21.85 -2.06
N TRP A 135 30.45 21.78 -2.59
CA TRP A 135 29.58 20.59 -2.53
C TRP A 135 29.27 20.16 -1.10
N SER A 136 28.97 21.11 -0.22
CA SER A 136 28.35 20.86 1.06
C SER A 136 26.83 20.93 0.89
N GLY A 137 26.15 19.81 1.08
CA GLY A 137 24.69 19.72 0.98
C GLY A 137 23.98 20.51 2.07
N HIS A 138 22.90 21.18 1.71
CA HIS A 138 22.10 22.00 2.61
C HIS A 138 20.61 21.91 2.32
N GLN A 139 19.78 22.03 3.37
CA GLN A 139 18.33 22.24 3.25
C GLN A 139 17.67 21.27 2.26
N TYR A 140 17.91 19.96 2.43
CA TYR A 140 17.53 18.93 1.49
C TYR A 140 16.65 17.84 2.09
N ILE A 141 15.95 17.15 1.19
CA ILE A 141 15.33 15.84 1.40
C ILE A 141 15.89 14.85 0.37
N MET A 142 16.13 13.60 0.76
CA MET A 142 16.78 12.60 -0.10
C MET A 142 16.18 11.20 0.00
N LEU A 143 16.29 10.46 -1.11
CA LEU A 143 16.13 9.01 -1.23
C LEU A 143 17.51 8.40 -1.54
N GLN A 144 18.06 7.66 -0.58
CA GLN A 144 19.42 7.14 -0.60
C GLN A 144 19.39 5.60 -0.68
N PRO A 145 19.53 4.97 -1.86
CA PRO A 145 19.40 3.52 -2.00
C PRO A 145 20.64 2.74 -1.56
N THR A 146 21.82 3.39 -1.51
CA THR A 146 23.06 2.76 -1.04
C THR A 146 23.70 3.54 0.10
N ARG A 147 24.06 2.83 1.16
CA ARG A 147 24.73 3.34 2.35
C ARG A 147 25.68 2.29 2.93
N ASN A 148 26.83 2.73 3.44
CA ASN A 148 27.76 1.87 4.18
C ASN A 148 27.78 2.21 5.67
N ASN A 149 26.69 1.93 6.38
CA ASN A 149 26.70 1.93 7.83
C ASN A 149 26.13 0.60 8.35
N ASN A 150 26.93 -0.24 8.98
CA ASN A 150 26.42 -1.52 9.52
C ASN A 150 25.26 -1.27 10.53
N PRO A 151 24.01 -1.77 10.35
CA PRO A 151 23.49 -2.65 9.29
C PRO A 151 22.61 -1.96 8.22
N ALA A 152 22.52 -0.63 8.21
CA ALA A 152 21.73 0.11 7.24
C ALA A 152 22.42 0.22 5.87
N ALA A 153 21.63 -0.11 4.85
CA ALA A 153 22.03 -0.15 3.46
C ALA A 153 21.30 0.91 2.62
N MET A 154 20.26 1.55 3.17
CA MET A 154 19.52 2.65 2.54
C MET A 154 18.97 3.62 3.59
N ARG A 155 18.55 4.81 3.14
CA ARG A 155 17.99 5.85 4.01
C ARG A 155 17.07 6.81 3.26
N VAL A 156 16.10 7.35 3.97
CA VAL A 156 15.46 8.63 3.63
C VAL A 156 15.73 9.62 4.74
N ALA A 157 16.00 10.88 4.39
CA ALA A 157 16.28 11.90 5.38
C ALA A 157 15.90 13.29 4.88
N ILE A 158 15.64 14.16 5.85
CA ILE A 158 15.37 15.58 5.68
C ILE A 158 16.25 16.39 6.64
N THR A 159 16.74 17.54 6.18
CA THR A 159 17.43 18.54 7.00
C THR A 159 17.10 19.95 6.53
N ASN A 160 16.97 20.90 7.46
CA ASN A 160 16.93 22.33 7.18
C ASN A 160 18.29 23.00 7.36
N ASP A 161 19.32 22.22 7.68
CA ASP A 161 20.71 22.68 7.78
C ASP A 161 21.60 21.76 6.95
N ARG A 162 22.42 20.90 7.57
CA ARG A 162 23.38 19.96 6.95
C ARG A 162 23.21 18.53 7.47
N LEU A 163 24.14 17.64 7.10
CA LEU A 163 24.17 16.23 7.51
C LEU A 163 24.05 16.03 9.03
N GLU A 164 24.63 16.92 9.84
CA GLU A 164 24.65 16.77 11.30
C GLU A 164 23.26 16.96 11.95
N ALA A 165 22.34 17.61 11.23
CA ALA A 165 20.98 17.90 11.67
C ALA A 165 19.91 17.03 10.98
N GLU A 166 20.33 16.04 10.19
CA GLU A 166 19.41 15.16 9.47
C GLU A 166 18.51 14.37 10.42
N THR A 167 17.23 14.39 10.13
CA THR A 167 16.25 13.43 10.67
C THR A 167 15.83 12.49 9.55
N GLY A 168 15.74 11.19 9.83
CA GLY A 168 15.36 10.23 8.81
C GLY A 168 15.24 8.80 9.34
N VAL A 169 14.92 7.90 8.42
CA VAL A 169 14.72 6.48 8.69
C VAL A 169 15.71 5.68 7.85
N ASN A 170 16.36 4.70 8.46
CA ASN A 170 17.26 3.79 7.76
C ASN A 170 16.55 2.47 7.45
N GLY A 171 16.88 1.86 6.31
CA GLY A 171 16.51 0.48 5.98
C GLY A 171 17.74 -0.43 5.92
N SER A 172 17.56 -1.73 6.12
CA SER A 172 18.64 -2.72 6.13
C SER A 172 18.71 -3.61 4.89
N ALA A 173 17.73 -3.54 3.98
CA ALA A 173 17.77 -4.30 2.73
C ALA A 173 18.86 -3.77 1.79
N ASN A 174 19.46 -4.65 1.00
CA ASN A 174 20.44 -4.26 -0.01
C ASN A 174 19.76 -4.23 -1.37
N LEU A 175 19.62 -3.05 -1.98
CA LEU A 175 18.94 -2.87 -3.26
C LEU A 175 19.82 -3.17 -4.48
N ALA A 176 21.09 -3.50 -4.25
CA ALA A 176 22.06 -3.80 -5.31
C ALA A 176 21.96 -5.26 -5.76
N ASP A 177 20.76 -5.68 -6.18
CA ASP A 177 20.39 -7.04 -6.58
C ASP A 177 19.77 -7.11 -7.99
N ASP A 178 19.83 -5.99 -8.73
CA ASP A 178 19.27 -5.82 -10.08
C ASP A 178 17.74 -6.00 -10.15
N GLN A 179 17.04 -6.00 -9.00
CA GLN A 179 15.59 -6.05 -8.94
C GLN A 179 14.98 -4.65 -8.90
N LEU A 180 13.76 -4.54 -9.44
CA LEU A 180 12.99 -3.31 -9.38
C LEU A 180 12.40 -3.15 -7.98
N HIS A 181 12.68 -2.01 -7.35
CA HIS A 181 12.20 -1.68 -6.02
C HIS A 181 11.47 -0.34 -6.01
N GLN A 182 10.48 -0.22 -5.11
CA GLN A 182 9.80 1.03 -4.83
C GLN A 182 10.32 1.61 -3.51
N MET A 183 10.95 2.78 -3.56
CA MET A 183 11.28 3.57 -2.36
C MET A 183 10.32 4.73 -2.22
N VAL A 184 9.70 4.87 -1.03
CA VAL A 184 8.77 5.97 -0.75
C VAL A 184 9.13 6.69 0.55
N ALA A 185 9.35 8.00 0.45
CA ALA A 185 9.46 8.89 1.60
C ALA A 185 8.20 9.74 1.72
N THR A 186 7.50 9.68 2.85
CA THR A 186 6.39 10.59 3.17
C THR A 186 6.79 11.55 4.28
N VAL A 187 6.38 12.82 4.18
CA VAL A 187 6.60 13.86 5.17
C VAL A 187 5.28 14.54 5.47
N ASP A 188 4.80 14.43 6.71
CA ASP A 188 3.65 15.17 7.20
C ASP A 188 4.09 16.34 8.11
N ALA A 189 3.16 16.96 8.83
CA ALA A 189 3.46 18.08 9.72
C ALA A 189 4.39 17.73 10.91
N THR A 190 4.61 16.44 11.18
CA THR A 190 5.26 15.93 12.39
C THR A 190 6.36 14.92 12.11
N ASN A 191 6.25 14.11 11.06
CA ASN A 191 7.11 12.94 10.83
C ASN A 191 7.61 12.84 9.39
N ILE A 192 8.75 12.19 9.25
CA ILE A 192 9.20 11.55 8.01
C ILE A 192 9.05 10.03 8.16
N THR A 193 8.47 9.38 7.16
CA THR A 193 8.21 7.93 7.13
C THR A 193 8.83 7.32 5.87
N PHE A 194 9.36 6.11 6.00
CA PHE A 194 9.98 5.38 4.90
C PHE A 194 9.27 4.06 4.63
N TYR A 195 8.98 3.78 3.37
CA TYR A 195 8.49 2.51 2.88
C TYR A 195 9.41 1.98 1.79
N LEU A 196 9.60 0.67 1.78
CA LEU A 196 10.26 -0.07 0.72
C LEU A 196 9.30 -1.15 0.26
N ASP A 197 9.05 -1.23 -1.04
CA ASP A 197 8.22 -2.25 -1.67
C ASP A 197 6.82 -2.36 -1.03
N GLY A 198 6.18 -1.20 -0.81
CA GLY A 198 4.88 -1.12 -0.14
C GLY A 198 4.89 -1.37 1.38
N ILE A 199 6.05 -1.70 1.99
CA ILE A 199 6.18 -2.07 3.41
C ILE A 199 6.89 -0.98 4.22
N LEU A 200 6.29 -0.61 5.36
CA LEU A 200 6.84 0.36 6.32
C LEU A 200 8.19 -0.10 6.88
N GLN A 201 9.22 0.72 6.67
CA GLN A 201 10.55 0.55 7.26
C GLN A 201 10.68 1.28 8.60
N GLY A 202 9.97 2.40 8.77
CA GLY A 202 9.89 3.13 10.03
C GLY A 202 9.49 4.59 9.87
N THR A 203 9.38 5.27 11.01
CA THR A 203 8.97 6.68 11.12
C THR A 203 9.90 7.40 12.10
N ALA A 204 10.26 8.65 11.79
CA ALA A 204 11.05 9.51 12.66
C ALA A 204 10.40 10.91 12.80
N PRO A 205 10.39 11.51 14.01
CA PRO A 205 9.85 12.84 14.22
C PRO A 205 10.76 13.89 13.60
N LEU A 206 10.20 14.86 12.86
CA LEU A 206 10.97 15.89 12.14
C LEU A 206 11.87 16.76 13.04
N GLY A 207 11.54 16.87 14.33
CA GLY A 207 12.26 17.75 15.26
C GLY A 207 12.11 19.21 14.85
N THR A 208 13.22 19.88 14.54
CA THR A 208 13.22 21.26 14.04
C THR A 208 13.14 21.35 12.51
N ASN A 209 13.14 20.22 11.81
CA ASN A 209 13.08 20.20 10.35
C ASN A 209 11.64 20.40 9.83
N SER A 210 11.50 20.97 8.65
CA SER A 210 10.23 21.27 7.99
C SER A 210 10.40 21.41 6.48
N LEU A 211 9.33 21.17 5.70
CA LEU A 211 9.36 21.38 4.25
C LEU A 211 9.60 22.85 3.90
N ALA A 212 9.01 23.79 4.65
CA ALA A 212 9.07 25.23 4.39
C ALA A 212 10.48 25.83 4.36
N GLN A 213 11.46 25.17 4.96
CA GLN A 213 12.86 25.62 5.00
C GLN A 213 13.77 24.81 4.07
N LEU A 214 13.22 23.91 3.25
CA LEU A 214 13.96 23.28 2.16
C LEU A 214 14.29 24.30 1.07
N SER A 215 15.40 24.06 0.38
CA SER A 215 15.79 24.87 -0.78
C SER A 215 15.18 24.31 -2.06
N ASN A 216 14.81 25.21 -2.97
CA ASN A 216 14.36 24.88 -4.33
C ASN A 216 15.47 25.15 -5.36
N GLU A 217 16.74 25.07 -4.95
CA GLU A 217 17.88 25.37 -5.84
C GLU A 217 18.16 24.21 -6.80
N VAL A 218 18.13 22.98 -6.29
CA VAL A 218 18.40 21.78 -7.08
C VAL A 218 17.39 20.68 -6.79
N ALA A 219 17.09 19.91 -7.82
CA ALA A 219 16.33 18.66 -7.76
C ALA A 219 17.03 17.69 -8.71
N TYR A 220 17.68 16.68 -8.16
CA TYR A 220 18.52 15.76 -8.93
C TYR A 220 18.01 14.33 -8.84
N LEU A 221 18.06 13.63 -9.97
CA LEU A 221 18.00 12.18 -10.04
C LEU A 221 19.38 11.61 -10.36
N GLY A 222 19.89 10.75 -9.49
CA GLY A 222 21.16 10.05 -9.63
C GLY A 222 22.41 10.80 -9.15
N ARG A 223 22.25 11.93 -8.46
CA ARG A 223 23.35 12.78 -7.99
C ARG A 223 23.12 13.28 -6.58
N SER A 224 24.17 13.25 -5.77
CA SER A 224 24.19 13.82 -4.41
C SER A 224 24.37 15.34 -4.41
N VAL A 225 23.86 16.00 -3.37
CA VAL A 225 24.20 17.38 -3.01
C VAL A 225 25.58 17.49 -2.35
N TYR A 226 26.19 16.37 -1.99
CA TYR A 226 27.58 16.27 -1.55
C TYR A 226 28.50 15.77 -2.67
N SER A 227 29.80 15.73 -2.41
CA SER A 227 30.80 15.11 -3.29
C SER A 227 30.74 13.57 -3.28
N ASP A 228 29.55 12.98 -3.23
CA ASP A 228 29.35 11.52 -3.23
C ASP A 228 29.22 10.98 -4.67
N PRO A 229 29.57 9.71 -4.90
CA PRO A 229 29.38 9.04 -6.20
C PRO A 229 27.99 9.21 -6.82
N PHE A 230 27.94 9.18 -8.15
CA PHE A 230 26.69 9.12 -8.90
C PHE A 230 26.06 7.73 -8.73
N PHE A 231 24.72 7.72 -8.61
CA PHE A 231 23.96 6.48 -8.56
C PHE A 231 24.15 5.69 -9.86
N ALA A 232 24.37 4.38 -9.72
CA ALA A 232 24.50 3.44 -10.83
C ALA A 232 23.26 2.55 -10.86
N GLY A 233 22.51 2.57 -11.95
CA GLY A 233 21.26 1.83 -12.08
C GLY A 233 20.32 2.46 -13.09
N THR A 234 19.04 2.14 -12.95
CA THR A 234 17.97 2.77 -13.72
C THR A 234 16.83 3.22 -12.82
N ILE A 235 16.10 4.24 -13.27
CA ILE A 235 14.88 4.74 -12.63
C ILE A 235 13.75 4.58 -13.65
N ASP A 236 12.69 3.88 -13.24
CA ASP A 236 11.52 3.60 -14.08
C ASP A 236 10.45 4.67 -13.92
N GLU A 237 10.18 5.12 -12.69
CA GLU A 237 9.25 6.21 -12.41
C GLU A 237 9.77 7.06 -11.23
N PHE A 238 9.58 8.37 -11.32
CA PHE A 238 9.67 9.27 -10.16
C PHE A 238 8.40 10.11 -10.04
N ALA A 239 7.76 10.06 -8.87
CA ALA A 239 6.52 10.78 -8.61
C ALA A 239 6.64 11.67 -7.35
N ILE A 240 6.02 12.85 -7.43
CA ILE A 240 5.99 13.83 -6.34
C ILE A 240 4.55 14.17 -6.02
N TYR A 241 4.19 14.06 -4.74
CA TYR A 241 2.86 14.39 -4.23
C TYR A 241 2.90 15.55 -3.22
N ASP A 242 1.88 16.40 -3.21
CA ASP A 242 1.70 17.49 -2.24
C ASP A 242 0.95 17.08 -0.96
N ASN A 243 0.72 15.77 -0.80
CA ASN A 243 0.24 15.11 0.40
C ASN A 243 1.20 14.01 0.87
N ALA A 244 1.10 13.63 2.14
CA ALA A 244 1.74 12.43 2.68
C ALA A 244 0.82 11.23 2.42
N LEU A 245 1.22 10.31 1.55
CA LEU A 245 0.46 9.09 1.30
C LEU A 245 0.38 8.23 2.56
N THR A 246 -0.78 7.62 2.77
CA THR A 246 -1.02 6.63 3.82
C THR A 246 -0.33 5.31 3.48
N ALA A 247 -0.13 4.45 4.48
CA ALA A 247 0.45 3.11 4.26
C ALA A 247 -0.34 2.30 3.22
N SER A 248 -1.69 2.36 3.24
CA SER A 248 -2.54 1.69 2.26
C SER A 248 -2.38 2.25 0.85
N GLU A 249 -2.22 3.58 0.71
CA GLU A 249 -1.98 4.19 -0.61
C GLU A 249 -0.59 3.83 -1.13
N VAL A 250 0.43 3.81 -0.28
CA VAL A 250 1.79 3.37 -0.67
C VAL A 250 1.78 1.89 -1.09
N THR A 251 1.13 1.02 -0.32
CA THR A 251 0.97 -0.40 -0.72
C THR A 251 0.16 -0.52 -2.01
N ALA A 252 -0.89 0.26 -2.19
CA ALA A 252 -1.66 0.25 -3.44
C ALA A 252 -0.79 0.69 -4.63
N ARG A 253 0.00 1.76 -4.47
CA ARG A 253 0.98 2.21 -5.48
C ARG A 253 2.03 1.15 -5.78
N TYR A 254 2.61 0.52 -4.74
CA TYR A 254 3.56 -0.57 -4.90
C TYR A 254 2.96 -1.70 -5.74
N ASN A 255 1.75 -2.12 -5.37
CA ASN A 255 1.07 -3.16 -6.13
C ASN A 255 0.90 -2.68 -7.57
N THR A 256 0.38 -1.47 -7.80
CA THR A 256 0.09 -0.94 -9.15
C THR A 256 1.31 -0.91 -10.06
N GLY A 257 2.51 -0.77 -9.49
CA GLY A 257 3.75 -0.61 -10.22
C GLY A 257 3.91 0.80 -10.81
N PRO A 258 5.06 1.07 -11.44
CA PRO A 258 5.33 2.34 -12.11
C PRO A 258 4.38 2.58 -13.30
N ASP A 259 4.03 3.85 -13.52
CA ASP A 259 3.21 4.46 -14.57
C ASP A 259 1.75 4.05 -14.69
N GLY A 260 1.27 3.07 -13.93
CA GLY A 260 -0.11 2.56 -14.05
C GLY A 260 -0.46 2.02 -15.45
N THR A 261 0.52 1.94 -16.37
CA THR A 261 0.36 1.41 -17.74
C THR A 261 1.02 0.04 -17.95
N GLY A 262 1.63 -0.54 -16.91
CA GLY A 262 1.78 -1.99 -16.77
C GLY A 262 3.20 -2.57 -16.81
N SER A 263 3.61 -3.13 -15.68
CA SER A 263 4.26 -4.44 -15.56
C SER A 263 4.10 -4.92 -14.11
N PRO A 264 3.81 -6.19 -13.82
CA PRO A 264 2.86 -7.08 -14.45
C PRO A 264 1.59 -7.06 -13.59
N GLY A 265 0.48 -6.60 -14.18
CA GLY A 265 -0.75 -6.19 -13.50
C GLY A 265 -1.05 -6.76 -12.12
N VAL A 266 -1.35 -5.88 -11.14
CA VAL A 266 -1.82 -6.28 -9.80
C VAL A 266 -2.92 -7.28 -9.96
N VAL A 267 -2.71 -8.45 -9.38
CA VAL A 267 -3.84 -9.30 -9.06
C VAL A 267 -4.33 -8.88 -7.67
N THR A 268 -5.58 -8.43 -7.62
CA THR A 268 -6.27 -8.06 -6.38
C THR A 268 -7.39 -9.05 -6.15
N LEU A 269 -7.45 -9.63 -4.95
CA LEU A 269 -8.66 -10.24 -4.43
C LEU A 269 -9.43 -9.16 -3.67
N THR A 270 -10.53 -8.69 -4.24
CA THR A 270 -11.44 -7.77 -3.57
C THR A 270 -12.48 -8.56 -2.79
N ILE A 271 -12.60 -8.27 -1.49
CA ILE A 271 -13.62 -8.82 -0.60
C ILE A 271 -14.54 -7.67 -0.17
N ASP A 272 -15.84 -7.82 -0.40
CA ASP A 272 -16.84 -6.83 0.05
C ASP A 272 -17.36 -7.23 1.44
N ARG A 273 -17.17 -6.36 2.42
CA ARG A 273 -17.55 -6.60 3.83
C ARG A 273 -19.05 -6.75 4.02
N ASP A 274 -19.85 -6.09 3.19
CA ASP A 274 -21.30 -6.01 3.37
C ASP A 274 -21.98 -7.29 2.87
N THR A 275 -21.52 -7.78 1.72
CA THR A 275 -22.07 -8.90 0.96
C THR A 275 -21.29 -10.20 1.13
N GLY A 276 -20.00 -10.14 1.48
CA GLY A 276 -19.09 -11.28 1.48
C GLY A 276 -18.68 -11.76 0.09
N SER A 277 -18.91 -10.97 -0.96
CA SER A 277 -18.48 -11.31 -2.32
C SER A 277 -16.95 -11.31 -2.42
N MET A 278 -16.40 -12.16 -3.29
CA MET A 278 -14.96 -12.26 -3.54
C MET A 278 -14.69 -12.22 -5.03
N THR A 279 -13.87 -11.28 -5.47
CA THR A 279 -13.56 -11.07 -6.89
C THR A 279 -12.07 -10.93 -7.07
N LEU A 280 -11.48 -11.81 -7.88
CA LEU A 280 -10.11 -11.66 -8.35
C LEU A 280 -10.12 -10.76 -9.57
N SER A 281 -9.28 -9.73 -9.61
CA SER A 281 -9.16 -8.84 -10.75
C SER A 281 -7.70 -8.61 -11.08
N LYS A 282 -7.40 -8.52 -12.38
CA LYS A 282 -6.08 -8.16 -12.86
C LYS A 282 -6.17 -7.06 -13.89
N MET A 283 -5.52 -5.95 -13.58
CA MET A 283 -5.40 -4.80 -14.49
C MET A 283 -4.06 -4.84 -15.21
N GLY A 284 -4.05 -4.80 -16.55
CA GLY A 284 -2.81 -4.75 -17.34
C GLY A 284 -2.41 -6.09 -17.95
N ALA A 285 -1.13 -6.21 -18.35
CA ALA A 285 -0.63 -7.34 -19.14
C ALA A 285 -0.97 -8.70 -18.49
N PRO A 286 -1.47 -9.68 -19.26
CA PRO A 286 -2.02 -10.90 -18.71
C PRO A 286 -0.95 -11.89 -18.20
N TYR A 287 -1.38 -12.84 -17.38
CA TYR A 287 -0.61 -14.03 -16.99
C TYR A 287 -1.34 -15.29 -17.39
N ASP A 288 -0.56 -16.30 -17.71
CA ASP A 288 -1.00 -17.69 -17.70
C ASP A 288 -1.04 -18.16 -16.23
N MET A 289 -2.24 -18.33 -15.69
CA MET A 289 -2.48 -18.76 -14.31
C MET A 289 -2.97 -20.19 -14.32
N PHE A 290 -2.30 -21.08 -13.60
CA PHE A 290 -2.65 -22.51 -13.52
C PHE A 290 -2.98 -22.97 -12.09
N ARG A 291 -2.82 -22.09 -11.10
CA ARG A 291 -3.15 -22.40 -9.69
C ARG A 291 -3.57 -21.15 -8.93
N TYR A 292 -4.48 -21.30 -7.98
CA TYR A 292 -4.65 -20.32 -6.91
C TYR A 292 -4.95 -20.97 -5.56
N THR A 293 -4.67 -20.23 -4.48
CA THR A 293 -4.97 -20.65 -3.11
C THR A 293 -5.36 -19.44 -2.28
N ILE A 294 -6.52 -19.52 -1.61
CA ILE A 294 -7.03 -18.53 -0.66
C ILE A 294 -7.02 -19.18 0.72
N ASN A 295 -6.42 -18.52 1.71
CA ASN A 295 -6.36 -19.01 3.09
C ASN A 295 -6.96 -17.99 4.07
N SER A 296 -7.55 -18.48 5.17
CA SER A 296 -7.94 -17.67 6.34
C SER A 296 -7.63 -18.44 7.61
N ALA A 297 -6.79 -17.88 8.48
CA ALA A 297 -6.44 -18.52 9.75
C ALA A 297 -7.64 -18.61 10.71
N SER A 298 -8.59 -17.70 10.58
CA SER A 298 -9.80 -17.61 11.41
C SER A 298 -10.96 -18.45 10.90
N GLY A 299 -10.83 -19.06 9.73
CA GLY A 299 -11.85 -19.88 9.12
C GLY A 299 -12.99 -19.05 8.50
N THR A 300 -12.67 -17.91 7.87
CA THR A 300 -13.66 -16.96 7.32
C THR A 300 -14.11 -17.28 5.90
N LEU A 301 -13.71 -18.41 5.32
CA LEU A 301 -14.15 -18.81 3.97
C LEU A 301 -15.39 -19.71 4.05
N ASP A 302 -16.34 -19.54 3.14
CA ASP A 302 -17.50 -20.45 2.98
C ASP A 302 -17.39 -21.24 1.66
N PRO A 303 -16.96 -22.52 1.71
CA PRO A 303 -16.89 -23.37 0.53
C PRO A 303 -18.23 -23.54 -0.21
N ALA A 304 -19.38 -23.34 0.47
CA ALA A 304 -20.69 -23.49 -0.16
C ALA A 304 -21.06 -22.31 -1.07
N GLN A 305 -20.40 -21.16 -0.91
CA GLN A 305 -20.60 -19.95 -1.71
C GLN A 305 -19.44 -19.69 -2.68
N TRP A 306 -18.48 -20.61 -2.76
CA TRP A 306 -17.33 -20.50 -3.65
C TRP A 306 -17.72 -20.89 -5.08
N GLN A 307 -17.43 -19.98 -6.01
CA GLN A 307 -17.56 -20.19 -7.45
C GLN A 307 -16.20 -20.59 -8.00
N THR A 308 -16.01 -21.91 -8.11
CA THR A 308 -14.82 -22.57 -8.63
C THR A 308 -14.65 -22.29 -10.12
N ILE A 309 -13.40 -22.22 -10.58
CA ILE A 309 -13.05 -22.20 -12.00
C ILE A 309 -13.57 -23.50 -12.64
N ALA A 310 -13.30 -24.65 -12.01
CA ALA A 310 -13.69 -25.97 -12.51
C ALA A 310 -15.20 -26.09 -12.81
N ASP A 311 -16.07 -25.45 -12.02
CA ASP A 311 -17.52 -25.55 -12.24
C ASP A 311 -18.14 -24.34 -12.95
N ASN A 312 -17.45 -23.19 -13.06
CA ASN A 312 -18.10 -21.95 -13.52
C ASN A 312 -17.34 -21.14 -14.58
N ALA A 313 -16.03 -21.33 -14.72
CA ALA A 313 -15.19 -20.52 -15.60
C ALA A 313 -14.39 -21.34 -16.62
N ASP A 314 -14.23 -22.64 -16.40
CA ASP A 314 -13.61 -23.59 -17.31
C ASP A 314 -14.53 -23.94 -18.50
N SER A 315 -13.95 -24.10 -19.69
CA SER A 315 -14.65 -24.39 -20.94
C SER A 315 -15.39 -25.72 -20.96
N ASP A 316 -14.92 -26.72 -20.23
CA ASP A 316 -15.54 -28.03 -20.15
C ASP A 316 -16.89 -28.00 -19.40
N ASN A 317 -17.12 -26.94 -18.60
CA ASN A 317 -18.39 -26.63 -17.94
C ASN A 317 -19.07 -25.34 -18.46
N GLY A 318 -18.66 -24.84 -19.62
CA GLY A 318 -19.33 -23.75 -20.35
C GLY A 318 -18.77 -22.34 -20.13
N GLY A 319 -17.63 -22.21 -19.45
CA GLY A 319 -16.83 -21.00 -19.34
C GLY A 319 -15.86 -20.80 -20.51
N SER A 320 -14.89 -19.91 -20.36
CA SER A 320 -13.88 -19.62 -21.39
C SER A 320 -12.52 -19.20 -20.82
N PHE A 321 -12.32 -19.40 -19.51
CA PHE A 321 -11.12 -18.96 -18.80
C PHE A 321 -9.90 -19.79 -19.22
N ASP A 322 -10.09 -21.10 -19.25
CA ASP A 322 -9.19 -22.12 -19.74
C ASP A 322 -9.97 -22.98 -20.74
N ASN A 323 -9.41 -23.21 -21.94
CA ASN A 323 -10.14 -23.82 -23.06
C ASN A 323 -9.61 -25.20 -23.46
N ASP A 324 -8.57 -25.67 -22.79
CA ASP A 324 -7.80 -26.83 -23.19
C ASP A 324 -7.51 -27.78 -22.05
N ASP A 325 -7.43 -27.31 -20.82
CA ASP A 325 -7.07 -28.12 -19.66
C ASP A 325 -8.10 -28.02 -18.51
N VAL A 326 -8.25 -29.09 -17.73
CA VAL A 326 -9.28 -29.21 -16.69
C VAL A 326 -8.77 -28.72 -15.34
N TRP A 327 -9.51 -27.81 -14.72
CA TRP A 327 -9.24 -27.36 -13.35
C TRP A 327 -9.73 -28.35 -12.28
N THR A 328 -8.93 -28.53 -11.23
CA THR A 328 -9.25 -29.46 -10.14
C THR A 328 -9.20 -28.79 -8.77
N ILE A 329 -10.22 -29.05 -7.95
CA ILE A 329 -10.27 -28.57 -6.56
C ILE A 329 -9.28 -29.35 -5.70
N GLN A 330 -8.34 -28.63 -5.10
CA GLN A 330 -7.33 -29.17 -4.18
C GLN A 330 -7.77 -29.04 -2.70
N SER A 331 -8.49 -27.98 -2.36
CA SER A 331 -9.00 -27.73 -1.01
C SER A 331 -10.33 -26.99 -1.04
N SER A 332 -11.26 -27.38 -0.16
CA SER A 332 -12.60 -26.79 -0.03
C SER A 332 -13.03 -26.70 1.45
N THR A 333 -12.24 -25.99 2.26
CA THR A 333 -12.47 -25.82 3.69
C THR A 333 -12.65 -24.36 4.06
N SER A 334 -13.16 -24.09 5.27
CA SER A 334 -13.27 -22.71 5.77
C SER A 334 -11.92 -22.02 6.01
N PHE A 335 -10.82 -22.78 6.06
CA PHE A 335 -9.47 -22.27 6.23
C PHE A 335 -8.70 -22.11 4.93
N SER A 336 -9.09 -22.83 3.87
CA SER A 336 -8.37 -22.89 2.61
C SER A 336 -9.28 -23.32 1.46
N LEU A 337 -9.31 -22.52 0.40
CA LEU A 337 -9.92 -22.81 -0.90
C LEU A 337 -8.81 -22.79 -1.95
N SER A 338 -8.68 -23.84 -2.75
CA SER A 338 -7.67 -23.88 -3.82
C SER A 338 -8.05 -24.76 -4.99
N GLU A 339 -7.66 -24.30 -6.18
CA GLU A 339 -7.75 -25.05 -7.42
C GLU A 339 -6.43 -25.03 -8.16
N GLU A 340 -6.24 -26.06 -8.97
CA GLU A 340 -5.07 -26.27 -9.80
C GLU A 340 -5.44 -27.01 -11.08
N GLU A 341 -4.91 -26.55 -12.20
CA GLU A 341 -4.79 -27.31 -13.44
C GLU A 341 -3.61 -28.30 -13.29
N LEU A 342 -3.87 -29.60 -13.43
CA LEU A 342 -2.85 -30.64 -13.25
C LEU A 342 -2.48 -31.24 -14.61
N VAL A 343 -1.18 -31.29 -14.94
CA VAL A 343 -0.59 -31.94 -16.14
C VAL A 343 -1.34 -33.23 -16.55
N ASP A 344 -2.20 -33.14 -17.56
CA ASP A 344 -2.91 -34.30 -18.12
C ASP A 344 -2.27 -34.85 -19.42
N GLY A 345 -1.19 -34.21 -19.88
CA GLY A 345 -0.51 -34.53 -21.14
C GLY A 345 -0.38 -33.33 -22.09
N GLY A 346 -1.12 -32.25 -21.84
CA GLY A 346 -0.72 -30.87 -22.14
C GLY A 346 0.34 -30.39 -21.14
N GLY A 347 1.12 -29.36 -21.49
CA GLY A 347 1.96 -28.69 -20.48
C GLY A 347 1.12 -27.65 -19.74
N ASP A 348 1.41 -27.38 -18.47
CA ASP A 348 0.69 -26.38 -17.68
C ASP A 348 0.73 -25.04 -18.42
N ASN A 349 -0.38 -24.64 -19.00
CA ASN A 349 -0.47 -23.46 -19.86
C ASN A 349 -1.45 -22.41 -19.29
N GLY A 350 -2.30 -22.79 -18.33
CA GLY A 350 -3.12 -21.88 -17.55
C GLY A 350 -4.21 -21.15 -18.33
N GLY A 351 -5.18 -20.64 -17.57
CA GLY A 351 -6.10 -19.63 -18.08
C GLY A 351 -5.46 -18.24 -18.10
N LEU A 352 -5.76 -17.47 -19.16
CA LEU A 352 -5.19 -16.15 -19.36
C LEU A 352 -5.93 -15.09 -18.51
N LEU A 353 -5.33 -14.69 -17.37
CA LEU A 353 -5.86 -13.66 -16.46
C LEU A 353 -5.27 -12.28 -16.81
N GLY A 354 -6.11 -11.27 -17.06
CA GLY A 354 -5.71 -9.88 -17.35
C GLY A 354 -6.18 -9.36 -18.72
N THR A 355 -5.67 -8.20 -19.14
CA THR A 355 -6.10 -7.53 -20.38
C THR A 355 -5.81 -8.38 -21.61
N GLY A 356 -6.83 -8.64 -22.43
CA GLY A 356 -6.74 -9.56 -23.58
C GLY A 356 -7.11 -11.01 -23.25
N GLY A 357 -7.33 -11.32 -21.97
CA GLY A 357 -7.96 -12.56 -21.48
C GLY A 357 -9.12 -12.23 -20.55
N THR A 358 -9.21 -12.93 -19.42
CA THR A 358 -10.20 -12.68 -18.38
C THR A 358 -9.69 -11.63 -17.39
N GLU A 359 -10.22 -10.41 -17.45
CA GLU A 359 -9.78 -9.31 -16.57
C GLU A 359 -10.21 -9.49 -15.11
N SER A 360 -11.27 -10.29 -14.87
CA SER A 360 -11.76 -10.59 -13.53
C SER A 360 -12.44 -11.96 -13.45
N LEU A 361 -12.17 -12.67 -12.36
CA LEU A 361 -12.82 -13.92 -11.96
C LEU A 361 -13.65 -13.67 -10.70
N VAL A 362 -14.95 -13.93 -10.79
CA VAL A 362 -15.85 -13.89 -9.63
C VAL A 362 -15.73 -15.21 -8.90
N LEU A 363 -15.12 -15.19 -7.71
CA LEU A 363 -14.94 -16.37 -6.86
C LEU A 363 -16.07 -16.53 -5.85
N SER A 364 -16.88 -15.49 -5.64
CA SER A 364 -18.17 -15.57 -4.96
C SER A 364 -18.97 -14.29 -5.21
N THR A 365 -20.27 -14.42 -5.49
CA THR A 365 -21.17 -13.27 -5.65
C THR A 365 -21.69 -12.72 -4.31
N ALA A 366 -21.70 -13.54 -3.26
CA ALA A 366 -22.06 -13.16 -1.89
C ALA A 366 -21.70 -14.31 -0.93
N GLY A 367 -21.34 -13.98 0.31
CA GLY A 367 -21.17 -14.94 1.40
C GLY A 367 -19.94 -15.85 1.31
N GLY A 368 -19.12 -15.76 0.26
CA GLY A 368 -17.87 -16.51 0.15
C GLY A 368 -16.85 -16.14 1.24
N TRP A 369 -16.85 -14.87 1.66
CA TRP A 369 -16.26 -14.44 2.92
C TRP A 369 -17.34 -14.29 4.00
N VAL A 370 -17.18 -15.02 5.09
CA VAL A 370 -18.04 -14.94 6.27
C VAL A 370 -17.73 -13.66 7.03
N LYS A 371 -18.73 -12.79 7.14
CA LYS A 371 -18.64 -11.49 7.81
C LYS A 371 -17.97 -11.60 9.18
N SER A 372 -16.89 -10.85 9.37
CA SER A 372 -16.02 -10.95 10.54
C SER A 372 -15.27 -9.64 10.79
N TYR A 373 -14.90 -9.36 12.03
CA TYR A 373 -13.92 -8.29 12.34
C TYR A 373 -12.48 -8.73 12.03
N LYS A 374 -12.27 -10.02 11.71
CA LYS A 374 -10.97 -10.57 11.34
C LYS A 374 -10.80 -10.56 9.82
N GLU A 375 -9.90 -9.71 9.36
CA GLU A 375 -9.51 -9.55 7.96
C GLU A 375 -8.16 -10.23 7.73
N ASP A 376 -8.17 -11.57 7.75
CA ASP A 376 -6.97 -12.40 7.71
C ASP A 376 -6.86 -13.27 6.46
N VAL A 377 -7.62 -12.94 5.42
CA VAL A 377 -7.55 -13.64 4.14
C VAL A 377 -6.22 -13.32 3.47
N THR A 378 -5.56 -14.36 2.98
CA THR A 378 -4.36 -14.27 2.14
C THR A 378 -4.59 -15.07 0.87
N MET A 379 -3.93 -14.69 -0.22
CA MET A 379 -4.05 -15.41 -1.49
C MET A 379 -2.71 -15.47 -2.23
N SER A 380 -2.51 -16.54 -3.00
CA SER A 380 -1.38 -16.71 -3.92
C SER A 380 -1.83 -17.37 -5.21
N LEU A 381 -1.12 -17.09 -6.31
CA LEU A 381 -1.29 -17.76 -7.60
C LEU A 381 -0.05 -18.58 -7.97
N GLY A 382 -0.24 -19.65 -8.74
CA GLY A 382 0.78 -20.22 -9.61
C GLY A 382 0.63 -19.65 -11.02
N ILE A 383 1.69 -19.03 -11.53
CA ILE A 383 1.74 -18.41 -12.86
C ILE A 383 2.96 -18.88 -13.64
N LEU A 384 2.91 -18.78 -14.96
CA LEU A 384 4.09 -19.00 -15.81
C LEU A 384 4.78 -17.67 -16.11
N VAL A 385 6.09 -17.64 -15.87
CA VAL A 385 6.97 -16.54 -16.27
C VAL A 385 8.04 -17.11 -17.19
N ASN A 386 7.99 -16.75 -18.47
CA ASN A 386 8.89 -17.30 -19.51
C ASN A 386 8.91 -18.84 -19.55
N GLY A 387 7.74 -19.47 -19.34
CA GLY A 387 7.58 -20.93 -19.32
C GLY A 387 8.11 -21.61 -18.05
N SER A 388 8.40 -20.86 -16.99
CA SER A 388 8.74 -21.39 -15.66
C SER A 388 7.63 -21.09 -14.67
N GLU A 389 7.25 -22.07 -13.86
CA GLU A 389 6.29 -21.90 -12.78
C GLU A 389 6.82 -20.99 -11.67
N VAL A 390 6.01 -20.01 -11.28
CA VAL A 390 6.29 -19.09 -10.17
C VAL A 390 5.05 -18.98 -9.30
N THR A 391 5.22 -19.08 -7.98
CA THR A 391 4.16 -18.71 -7.03
C THR A 391 4.28 -17.24 -6.67
N THR A 392 3.22 -16.47 -6.86
CA THR A 392 3.17 -15.04 -6.56
C THR A 392 2.07 -14.72 -5.54
N PRO A 393 2.32 -13.87 -4.53
CA PRO A 393 1.28 -13.41 -3.61
C PRO A 393 0.28 -12.48 -4.32
N VAL A 394 -0.97 -12.49 -3.84
CA VAL A 394 -2.06 -11.63 -4.32
C VAL A 394 -2.40 -10.61 -3.24
N SER A 395 -2.62 -9.36 -3.65
CA SER A 395 -3.09 -8.31 -2.73
C SER A 395 -4.56 -8.56 -2.38
N VAL A 396 -4.87 -8.65 -1.09
CA VAL A 396 -6.26 -8.77 -0.61
C VAL A 396 -6.74 -7.40 -0.14
N VAL A 397 -7.82 -6.92 -0.73
CA VAL A 397 -8.42 -5.61 -0.43
C VAL A 397 -9.84 -5.82 0.07
N TYR A 398 -10.12 -5.29 1.27
CA TYR A 398 -11.46 -5.30 1.83
C TYR A 398 -12.15 -3.96 1.57
N THR A 399 -13.36 -4.02 1.01
CA THR A 399 -14.22 -2.86 0.68
C THR A 399 -15.55 -2.95 1.43
N GLY A 400 -16.41 -1.94 1.32
CA GLY A 400 -17.69 -1.93 2.05
C GLY A 400 -17.53 -1.53 3.51
N ASN A 401 -18.65 -1.44 4.24
CA ASN A 401 -18.72 -0.90 5.61
C ASN A 401 -18.04 0.48 5.77
N GLY A 402 -18.19 1.35 4.76
CA GLY A 402 -17.56 2.68 4.75
C GLY A 402 -16.03 2.65 4.79
N ASP A 403 -15.42 1.62 4.20
CA ASP A 403 -13.98 1.36 4.16
C ASP A 403 -13.34 1.20 5.55
N GLN A 404 -14.14 0.77 6.53
CA GLN A 404 -13.68 0.46 7.88
C GLN A 404 -13.90 -1.02 8.19
N PRO A 405 -12.99 -1.67 8.94
CA PRO A 405 -13.25 -3.00 9.48
C PRO A 405 -14.41 -2.97 10.47
N PHE A 406 -15.12 -4.08 10.61
CA PHE A 406 -16.14 -4.21 11.65
C PHE A 406 -15.51 -4.09 13.04
N ALA A 407 -16.23 -3.46 13.97
CA ALA A 407 -15.76 -3.36 15.33
C ALA A 407 -15.79 -4.75 16.01
N ARG A 408 -14.73 -5.07 16.77
CA ARG A 408 -14.57 -6.38 17.41
C ARG A 408 -15.75 -6.85 18.25
N SER A 409 -16.51 -5.93 18.87
CA SER A 409 -17.62 -6.27 19.76
C SER A 409 -18.99 -5.93 19.16
N ASP A 410 -19.04 -5.66 17.87
CA ASP A 410 -20.25 -5.53 17.06
C ASP A 410 -20.52 -6.93 16.46
N PHE A 411 -21.26 -7.75 17.19
CA PHE A 411 -21.50 -9.16 16.84
C PHE A 411 -22.57 -9.30 15.77
N ASN A 412 -23.52 -8.37 15.70
CA ASN A 412 -24.58 -8.38 14.70
C ASN A 412 -24.23 -7.58 13.44
N PHE A 413 -23.09 -6.88 13.45
CA PHE A 413 -22.55 -6.08 12.35
C PHE A 413 -23.51 -4.97 11.92
N ASP A 414 -24.22 -4.36 12.87
CA ASP A 414 -25.14 -3.23 12.61
C ASP A 414 -24.44 -1.85 12.66
N GLY A 415 -23.13 -1.84 12.92
CA GLY A 415 -22.30 -0.65 13.00
C GLY A 415 -22.29 0.02 14.37
N SER A 416 -22.96 -0.55 15.38
CA SER A 416 -23.07 0.04 16.72
C SER A 416 -22.92 -1.01 17.82
N ILE A 417 -21.89 -0.88 18.66
CA ILE A 417 -21.73 -1.74 19.84
C ILE A 417 -22.81 -1.37 20.89
N ASN A 418 -23.87 -2.17 20.96
CA ASN A 418 -25.08 -1.82 21.68
C ASN A 418 -25.65 -2.98 22.53
N GLY A 419 -26.91 -2.85 22.98
CA GLY A 419 -27.53 -3.86 23.84
C GLY A 419 -27.84 -5.18 23.13
N THR A 420 -28.04 -5.16 21.82
CA THR A 420 -28.24 -6.37 21.01
C THR A 420 -26.97 -7.21 20.97
N ASP A 421 -25.80 -6.61 20.85
CA ASP A 421 -24.50 -7.30 20.95
C ASP A 421 -24.30 -7.92 22.34
N TYR A 422 -24.70 -7.17 23.38
CA TYR A 422 -24.63 -7.68 24.74
C TYR A 422 -25.51 -8.90 24.96
N GLU A 423 -26.66 -9.00 24.29
CA GLU A 423 -27.53 -10.19 24.33
C GLU A 423 -26.86 -11.41 23.69
N ILE A 424 -26.14 -11.23 22.58
CA ILE A 424 -25.36 -12.31 21.92
C ILE A 424 -24.26 -12.82 22.86
N LEU A 425 -23.48 -11.91 23.44
CA LEU A 425 -22.47 -12.25 24.44
C LEU A 425 -23.09 -13.01 25.62
N ARG A 426 -24.23 -12.57 26.15
CA ARG A 426 -24.84 -13.19 27.34
C ARG A 426 -25.45 -14.56 27.07
N ALA A 427 -25.89 -14.83 25.85
CA ALA A 427 -26.59 -16.06 25.50
C ALA A 427 -25.75 -17.33 25.72
N ASN A 428 -24.43 -17.23 25.59
CA ASN A 428 -23.50 -18.37 25.77
C ASN A 428 -22.48 -18.13 26.89
N GLN A 429 -22.77 -17.24 27.84
CA GLN A 429 -21.84 -16.94 28.92
C GLN A 429 -21.57 -18.19 29.79
N PHE A 430 -20.31 -18.41 30.13
CA PHE A 430 -19.77 -19.57 30.86
C PHE A 430 -19.92 -20.90 30.13
N VAL A 431 -20.07 -20.88 28.80
CA VAL A 431 -20.14 -22.07 27.96
C VAL A 431 -18.79 -22.29 27.28
N THR A 432 -18.28 -23.53 27.34
CA THR A 432 -17.22 -24.00 26.44
C THR A 432 -17.87 -24.30 25.09
N LEU A 433 -17.43 -23.59 24.07
CA LEU A 433 -17.95 -23.72 22.71
C LEU A 433 -17.34 -24.94 22.01
N THR A 434 -18.09 -25.53 21.09
CA THR A 434 -17.68 -26.70 20.30
C THR A 434 -17.37 -26.35 18.85
N GLU A 435 -17.32 -25.05 18.53
CA GLU A 435 -17.05 -24.58 17.18
C GLU A 435 -15.62 -24.89 16.76
N THR A 436 -15.44 -25.08 15.46
CA THR A 436 -14.14 -25.46 14.88
C THR A 436 -13.40 -24.29 14.24
N THR A 437 -14.07 -23.14 14.04
CA THR A 437 -13.47 -21.91 13.49
C THR A 437 -13.61 -20.75 14.47
N ALA A 438 -12.67 -19.80 14.40
CA ALA A 438 -12.72 -18.61 15.23
C ALA A 438 -13.92 -17.70 14.87
N VAL A 439 -14.32 -17.65 13.60
CA VAL A 439 -15.50 -16.87 13.20
C VAL A 439 -16.81 -17.47 13.73
N ALA A 440 -16.90 -18.81 13.80
CA ALA A 440 -18.08 -19.49 14.34
C ALA A 440 -18.18 -19.34 15.87
N SER A 441 -17.05 -19.41 16.59
CA SER A 441 -17.03 -19.17 18.03
C SER A 441 -17.32 -17.71 18.36
N TYR A 442 -16.78 -16.77 17.58
CA TYR A 442 -17.04 -15.33 17.68
C TYR A 442 -18.54 -15.01 17.62
N ALA A 443 -19.28 -15.60 16.68
CA ALA A 443 -20.73 -15.42 16.57
C ALA A 443 -21.52 -15.86 17.82
N LYS A 444 -20.87 -16.59 18.75
CA LYS A 444 -21.40 -17.03 20.04
C LYS A 444 -20.84 -16.26 21.23
N GLY A 445 -20.09 -15.18 20.99
CA GLY A 445 -19.55 -14.29 22.02
C GLY A 445 -18.14 -14.62 22.50
N ASP A 446 -17.41 -15.52 21.82
CA ASP A 446 -15.98 -15.77 22.09
C ASP A 446 -15.13 -14.74 21.34
N VAL A 447 -14.76 -13.67 22.05
CA VAL A 447 -14.07 -12.50 21.49
C VAL A 447 -12.56 -12.72 21.45
N ASN A 448 -12.02 -13.48 22.41
CA ASN A 448 -10.59 -13.73 22.51
C ASN A 448 -10.12 -14.98 21.72
N GLY A 449 -11.04 -15.81 21.25
CA GLY A 449 -10.80 -17.00 20.46
C GLY A 449 -10.34 -18.22 21.27
N ASP A 450 -10.61 -18.27 22.58
CA ASP A 450 -10.20 -19.39 23.45
C ASP A 450 -11.24 -20.52 23.56
N LEU A 451 -12.30 -20.45 22.73
CA LEU A 451 -13.43 -21.36 22.70
C LEU A 451 -14.24 -21.37 24.00
N ARG A 452 -14.15 -20.29 24.78
CA ARG A 452 -15.01 -20.04 25.92
C ARG A 452 -15.58 -18.65 25.76
N ASN A 453 -16.83 -18.50 26.14
CA ASN A 453 -17.40 -17.17 26.34
C ASN A 453 -17.45 -16.97 27.85
N ASP A 454 -16.46 -16.26 28.40
CA ASP A 454 -16.29 -16.11 29.84
C ASP A 454 -16.03 -14.65 30.29
N VAL A 455 -15.46 -14.50 31.48
CA VAL A 455 -15.17 -13.17 32.05
C VAL A 455 -14.17 -12.38 31.19
N ASN A 456 -13.31 -13.05 30.43
CA ASN A 456 -12.34 -12.43 29.53
C ASN A 456 -13.05 -11.78 28.36
N ASP A 457 -13.99 -12.46 27.71
CA ASP A 457 -14.80 -11.91 26.61
C ASP A 457 -15.68 -10.76 27.10
N PHE A 458 -16.31 -10.94 28.26
CA PHE A 458 -17.07 -9.88 28.90
C PHE A 458 -16.23 -8.62 29.16
N ARG A 459 -14.97 -8.79 29.59
CA ARG A 459 -14.07 -7.67 29.83
C ARG A 459 -13.71 -6.94 28.53
N LEU A 460 -13.51 -7.68 27.44
CA LEU A 460 -13.26 -7.10 26.12
C LEU A 460 -14.49 -6.34 25.62
N PHE A 461 -15.67 -6.97 25.64
CA PHE A 461 -16.93 -6.35 25.27
C PHE A 461 -17.20 -5.06 26.06
N LYS A 462 -17.08 -5.13 27.39
CA LYS A 462 -17.32 -3.96 28.26
C LYS A 462 -16.37 -2.82 27.94
N ALA A 463 -15.10 -3.10 27.66
CA ALA A 463 -14.13 -2.08 27.28
C ALA A 463 -14.52 -1.43 25.95
N ASP A 464 -14.87 -2.23 24.94
CA ASP A 464 -15.25 -1.76 23.61
C ASP A 464 -16.57 -0.97 23.66
N TYR A 465 -17.56 -1.44 24.43
CA TYR A 465 -18.84 -0.75 24.64
C TYR A 465 -18.64 0.63 25.27
N ILE A 466 -17.81 0.73 26.32
CA ILE A 466 -17.52 2.02 26.97
C ILE A 466 -16.75 2.94 26.03
N ALA A 467 -15.83 2.41 25.21
CA ALA A 467 -15.12 3.19 24.22
C ALA A 467 -16.07 3.76 23.15
N ALA A 468 -17.06 2.98 22.70
CA ALA A 468 -18.04 3.42 21.70
C ALA A 468 -19.11 4.37 22.27
N ASN A 469 -19.56 4.16 23.51
CA ASN A 469 -20.73 4.85 24.08
C ASN A 469 -20.39 5.86 25.18
N GLY A 470 -19.12 5.95 25.58
CA GLY A 470 -18.63 6.87 26.61
C GLY A 470 -18.72 6.34 28.05
N PRO A 471 -18.05 7.02 29.01
CA PRO A 471 -18.01 6.60 30.41
C PRO A 471 -19.41 6.55 31.06
N GLY A 472 -19.70 5.48 31.83
CA GLY A 472 -20.96 5.30 32.54
C GLY A 472 -22.10 4.67 31.72
N SER A 473 -21.97 4.61 30.39
CA SER A 473 -22.94 4.00 29.47
C SER A 473 -23.26 2.54 29.82
N PHE A 474 -22.25 1.75 30.15
CA PHE A 474 -22.42 0.34 30.47
C PHE A 474 -23.28 0.12 31.73
N ALA A 475 -23.23 1.03 32.71
CA ALA A 475 -24.08 0.94 33.89
C ALA A 475 -25.56 1.15 33.55
N ALA A 476 -25.85 1.98 32.55
CA ALA A 476 -27.21 2.15 32.03
C ALA A 476 -27.66 0.92 31.21
N LEU A 477 -26.75 0.26 30.49
CA LEU A 477 -27.04 -0.96 29.74
C LEU A 477 -27.48 -2.12 30.64
N VAL A 478 -26.78 -2.33 31.76
CA VAL A 478 -27.08 -3.42 32.71
C VAL A 478 -28.03 -3.02 33.83
N GLY A 479 -28.44 -1.75 33.87
CA GLY A 479 -29.40 -1.24 34.83
C GLY A 479 -30.80 -1.74 34.50
N VAL A 480 -31.41 -2.51 35.40
CA VAL A 480 -32.86 -2.77 35.37
C VAL A 480 -33.57 -1.41 35.33
N PRO A 481 -34.63 -1.20 34.51
CA PRO A 481 -35.41 0.03 34.58
C PRO A 481 -35.89 0.19 36.01
N GLU A 482 -35.38 1.18 36.74
CA GLU A 482 -36.01 1.55 38.01
C GLU A 482 -37.47 1.85 37.67
N PRO A 483 -38.45 1.28 38.39
CA PRO A 483 -39.85 1.64 38.17
C PRO A 483 -39.91 3.15 38.33
N SER A 484 -40.22 3.85 37.23
CA SER A 484 -40.18 5.31 37.19
C SER A 484 -40.76 5.87 38.48
N THR A 485 -40.11 6.88 39.07
CA THR A 485 -40.56 7.53 40.30
C THR A 485 -42.05 7.93 40.26
N ILE A 486 -42.66 8.02 39.07
CA ILE A 486 -44.10 8.12 38.82
C ILE A 486 -44.92 6.92 39.35
N LEU A 487 -44.48 5.67 39.17
CA LEU A 487 -45.14 4.47 39.72
C LEU A 487 -45.07 4.41 41.26
N LEU A 488 -43.95 4.83 41.85
CA LEU A 488 -43.82 4.98 43.31
C LEU A 488 -44.65 6.17 43.85
N ALA A 489 -44.71 7.28 43.11
CA ALA A 489 -45.55 8.43 43.48
C ALA A 489 -47.05 8.11 43.37
N LEU A 490 -47.48 7.36 42.34
CA LEU A 490 -48.87 6.91 42.19
C LEU A 490 -49.26 5.88 43.25
N GLY A 491 -48.36 4.94 43.60
CA GLY A 491 -48.57 4.02 44.73
C GLY A 491 -48.62 4.73 46.08
N GLY A 492 -47.76 5.74 46.29
CA GLY A 492 -47.75 6.56 47.51
C GLY A 492 -48.99 7.44 47.67
N LEU A 493 -49.49 8.03 46.58
CA LEU A 493 -50.71 8.84 46.59
C LEU A 493 -51.98 7.99 46.80
N ALA A 494 -52.03 6.77 46.25
CA ALA A 494 -53.12 5.83 46.50
C ALA A 494 -53.14 5.33 47.97
N GLY A 495 -51.96 5.09 48.56
CA GLY A 495 -51.83 4.72 49.99
C GLY A 495 -52.26 5.84 50.95
N ILE A 496 -51.95 7.10 50.64
CA ILE A 496 -52.36 8.26 51.46
C ILE A 496 -53.86 8.54 51.32
N ALA A 497 -54.46 8.33 50.14
CA ALA A 497 -55.90 8.45 49.94
C ALA A 497 -56.71 7.36 50.68
N ALA A 498 -56.17 6.14 50.79
CA ALA A 498 -56.80 5.05 51.55
C ALA A 498 -56.76 5.30 53.07
N LEU A 499 -55.65 5.85 53.60
CA LEU A 499 -55.50 6.17 55.03
C LEU A 499 -56.32 7.39 55.49
N ARG A 500 -56.68 8.31 54.59
CA ARG A 500 -57.56 9.45 54.89
C ARG A 500 -59.05 9.10 54.98
N ARG A 501 -59.46 7.92 54.51
CA ARG A 501 -60.88 7.50 54.50
C ARG A 501 -61.30 6.70 55.73
N GLN A 502 -60.36 6.38 56.64
CA GLN A 502 -60.58 5.61 57.88
C GLN A 502 -60.35 6.41 59.18
N ARG A 503 -60.46 7.75 59.15
CA ARG A 503 -60.47 8.58 60.36
C ARG A 503 -61.74 9.38 60.49
#